data_AF-A0A8J8CL54-F1
#
_entry.id   AF-A0A8J8CL54-F1
#
_cell.length_a   1.000
_cell.length_b   1.000
_cell.length_c   1.000
_cell.angle_alpha   90.00
_cell.angle_beta   90.00
_cell.angle_gamma   90.00
#
_symmetry.space_group_name_H-M   'P 1'
#
loop_
_entity.id
_entity.type
_entity.pdbx_description
1 polymer ?
#
loop_
_entity_poly.entity_id
_entity_poly.type
_entity_poly.pdbx_seq_one_letter_code
_entity_poly.pdbx_strand_id
1 'polypeptide(L)' 'MNQGQMQVCPVCNVKILKLIGGDRVIFSTGAFGTREMLRSRVCRHVQKAGCINKDEAQPPKL' A
#
# COMPACT_ATOMS: atom_id res chain seq x y z
N MET A 1 12.44 10.88 16.87
CA MET A 1 12.69 9.93 15.77
C MET A 1 11.37 9.69 15.07
N ASN A 2 11.14 10.27 13.88
CA ASN A 2 9.88 10.07 13.15
C ASN A 2 9.95 8.73 12.41
N GLN A 3 9.71 7.65 13.14
CA GLN A 3 9.60 6.30 12.56
C GLN A 3 8.37 6.29 11.66
N GLY A 4 8.57 6.05 10.36
CA GLY A 4 7.47 5.93 9.41
C GLY A 4 6.41 4.97 9.93
N GLN A 5 5.14 5.39 9.92
CA GLN A 5 4.05 4.53 10.37
C GLN A 5 3.92 3.35 9.42
N MET A 6 4.16 2.14 9.93
CA MET A 6 3.91 0.90 9.18
C MET A 6 2.45 0.50 9.35
N GLN A 7 1.75 0.29 8.24
CA GLN A 7 0.41 -0.27 8.18
C GLN A 7 0.49 -1.67 7.57
N VAL A 8 -0.27 -2.61 8.12
CA VAL A 8 -0.36 -3.98 7.60
C VAL A 8 -1.81 -4.27 7.26
N CYS A 9 -2.06 -4.72 6.02
CA CYS A 9 -3.40 -5.08 5.61
C CYS A 9 -3.72 -6.51 6.10
N PRO A 10 -4.73 -6.73 6.96
CA PRO A 10 -5.05 -8.06 7.47
C PRO A 10 -5.63 -9.01 6.40
N VAL A 11 -6.06 -8.46 5.25
CA VAL A 11 -6.66 -9.24 4.16
C VAL A 11 -5.62 -9.79 3.19
N CYS A 12 -4.58 -9.01 2.88
CA CYS A 12 -3.58 -9.38 1.87
C CYS A 12 -2.15 -9.50 2.42
N ASN A 13 -1.94 -9.21 3.71
CA ASN A 13 -0.64 -9.22 4.39
C ASN A 13 0.45 -8.33 3.76
N VAL A 14 0.06 -7.42 2.88
CA VAL A 14 0.93 -6.36 2.36
C VAL A 14 1.18 -5.33 3.46
N LYS A 15 2.42 -4.86 3.55
CA LYS A 15 2.82 -3.79 4.48
C LYS A 15 3.08 -2.50 3.72
N ILE A 16 2.63 -1.37 4.26
CA ILE A 16 2.89 -0.03 3.73
C ILE A 16 3.70 0.73 4.76
N LEU A 17 4.86 1.22 4.36
CA LEU A 17 5.67 2.12 5.17
C LEU A 17 5.44 3.55 4.67
N LYS A 18 4.80 4.37 5.51
CA LYS A 18 4.60 5.80 5.24
C LYS A 18 5.94 6.53 5.42
N LEU A 19 6.49 7.07 4.34
CA LEU A 19 7.73 7.84 4.37
C LEU A 19 7.48 9.29 3.93
N ILE A 20 8.30 10.21 4.42
CA ILE A 20 8.32 11.59 3.91
C ILE A 20 8.82 11.52 2.45
N GLY A 21 7.98 11.93 1.50
CA GLY A 21 8.27 11.86 0.06
C GLY A 21 7.61 10.71 -0.69
N GLY A 22 6.91 9.78 -0.02
CA GLY A 22 6.09 8.75 -0.67
C GLY A 22 5.98 7.44 0.12
N ASP A 23 5.01 6.61 -0.24
CA ASP A 23 4.79 5.31 0.40
C ASP A 23 5.66 4.21 -0.22
N ARG A 24 6.30 3.39 0.62
CA ARG A 24 6.95 2.14 0.20
C ARG A 24 6.05 0.96 0.54
N VAL A 25 5.73 0.15 -0.46
CA VAL A 25 4.93 -1.08 -0.30
C VAL A 25 5.84 -2.29 -0.25
N ILE A 26 5.63 -3.13 0.75
CA ILE A 26 6.31 -4.41 0.97
C ILE A 26 5.32 -5.53 0.70
N PHE A 27 5.54 -6.23 -0.42
CA PHE A 27 4.82 -7.45 -0.77
C PHE A 27 5.43 -8.65 -0.03
N SER A 28 4.67 -9.74 0.08
CA SER A 28 5.14 -10.99 0.68
C SER A 28 6.25 -11.67 -0.13
N THR A 29 6.30 -11.40 -1.43
CA THR A 29 7.31 -11.92 -2.36
C THR A 29 7.69 -10.86 -3.39
N GLY A 30 8.89 -10.96 -3.93
CA GLY A 30 9.39 -10.06 -4.97
C GLY A 30 9.86 -8.69 -4.47
N ALA A 31 10.00 -7.75 -5.40
CA ALA A 31 10.51 -6.42 -5.11
C ALA A 31 9.50 -5.55 -4.36
N PHE A 32 10.01 -4.56 -3.63
CA PHE A 32 9.20 -3.48 -3.10
C PHE A 32 8.53 -2.68 -4.23
N GLY A 33 7.41 -2.05 -3.92
CA GLY A 33 6.69 -1.24 -4.90
C GLY A 33 6.08 0.02 -4.31
N THR A 34 5.22 0.65 -5.09
CA THR A 34 4.46 1.85 -4.73
C THR A 34 2.99 1.50 -4.47
N ARG A 35 2.22 2.46 -3.95
CA ARG A 35 0.76 2.32 -3.81
C ARG A 35 0.05 2.07 -5.15
N GLU A 36 0.54 2.63 -6.25
CA GLU A 36 -0.02 2.40 -7.59
C GLU A 36 0.15 0.94 -8.03
N MET A 37 1.34 0.39 -7.76
CA MET A 37 1.65 -1.01 -8.02
C MET A 37 0.81 -1.95 -7.16
N LEU A 38 0.60 -1.60 -5.89
CA LEU A 38 -0.29 -2.31 -4.98
C LEU A 38 -1.73 -2.34 -5.49
N ARG A 39 -2.26 -1.19 -5.92
CA ARG A 39 -3.62 -1.09 -6.47
C ARG A 39 -3.78 -1.97 -7.71
N SER A 40 -2.81 -1.90 -8.62
CA SER A 40 -2.84 -2.61 -9.90
C SER A 40 -2.73 -4.13 -9.74
N ARG A 41 -1.91 -4.61 -8.80
CA ARG A 41 -1.63 -6.05 -8.62
C ARG A 41 -2.53 -6.75 -7.62
N VAL A 42 -3.01 -6.04 -6.59
CA VAL A 42 -3.73 -6.65 -5.46
C VAL A 42 -5.14 -6.11 -5.34
N CYS A 43 -5.30 -4.80 -5.17
CA CYS A 43 -6.60 -4.22 -4.79
C CYS A 43 -7.67 -4.36 -5.90
N ARG A 44 -7.26 -4.36 -7.17
CA ARG A 44 -8.15 -4.67 -8.30
C ARG A 44 -8.84 -6.03 -8.15
N HIS A 45 -8.16 -6.99 -7.52
CA HIS A 45 -8.66 -8.35 -7.33
C HIS A 45 -9.25 -8.58 -5.92
N VAL A 46 -8.78 -7.84 -4.92
CA VAL A 46 -9.21 -8.00 -3.52
C VAL A 46 -10.36 -7.03 -3.20
N GLN A 47 -11.59 -7.48 -3.45
CA GLN A 47 -12.81 -6.73 -3.11
C GLN A 47 -13.34 -7.00 -1.68
N LYS A 48 -12.54 -7.59 -0.78
CA LYS A 48 -12.99 -7.99 0.58
C LYS A 48 -13.08 -6.82 1.57
N ALA A 49 -14.07 -6.85 2.48
CA ALA A 49 -14.15 -5.92 3.60
C ALA A 49 -12.87 -5.99 4.47
N GLY A 50 -12.43 -4.85 5.02
CA GLY A 50 -11.20 -4.77 5.83
C GLY A 50 -9.88 -4.65 5.06
N CYS A 51 -9.91 -4.67 3.71
CA CYS A 51 -8.71 -4.35 2.94
C CYS A 51 -8.42 -2.85 3.01
N ILE A 52 -7.33 -2.46 3.69
CA ILE A 52 -6.94 -1.05 3.88
C ILE A 52 -6.36 -0.40 2.61
N ASN A 53 -6.17 -1.17 1.55
CA ASN A 53 -5.51 -0.75 0.33
C ASN A 53 -6.50 -0.28 -0.75
N LYS A 54 -7.78 -0.08 -0.40
CA LYS A 54 -8.87 0.11 -1.38
C LYS A 54 -8.87 1.47 -2.07
N ASP A 55 -8.59 2.56 -1.36
CA ASP A 55 -8.49 3.87 -1.98
C ASP A 55 -7.61 4.77 -1.10
N GLU A 56 -6.33 4.88 -1.45
CA GLU A 56 -5.74 6.22 -1.46
C GLU A 56 -5.35 6.43 -2.91
N ALA A 57 -6.34 6.78 -3.75
CA ALA A 57 -6.03 7.54 -4.94
C ALA A 57 -5.28 8.78 -4.45
N GLN A 58 -3.96 8.80 -4.61
CA GLN A 58 -3.23 10.07 -4.51
C GLN A 58 -3.94 11.01 -5.49
N PRO A 59 -4.39 12.20 -5.07
CA PRO A 59 -4.88 13.17 -6.02
C PRO A 59 -3.77 13.36 -7.08
N PRO A 60 -4.13 13.49 -8.37
CA PRO A 60 -3.13 13.71 -9.41
C PRO A 60 -2.28 14.91 -8.97
N LYS A 61 -0.97 14.73 -8.94
CA LYS A 61 -0.05 15.86 -8.86
C LYS A 61 -0.27 16.64 -10.16
N LEU A 62 -1.03 17.74 -10.08
CA LEU A 62 -1.08 18.77 -11.12
C LEU A 62 0.32 19.38 -11.28
#